data_AF-A0A1E7FHC4-F1
#
_entry.id   AF-A0A1E7FHC4-F1
#
_cell.length_a   1.000
_cell.length_b   1.000
_cell.length_c   1.000
_cell.angle_alpha   90.00
_cell.angle_beta   90.00
_cell.angle_gamma   90.00
#
_symmetry.space_group_name_H-M   'P 1'
#
loop_
_entity.id
_entity.type
_entity.pdbx_description
1 polymer ?
#
loop_
_entity_poly.entity_id
_entity_poly.type
_entity_poly.pdbx_seq_one_letter_code
_entity_poly.pdbx_strand_id
1 'polypeptide(L)'
;MKKKYDTNNNKIIKTKKVECPPGTAELGRSSWKLLHSMAAWYPDTPTTEQKTKMRNFYDTLAEFYPCTYCAQDFQESIEKSPVEVESRKDLCLWLCKQHNLVSEKLGQPLFKCNMKNLDERWRKSSSSECNNNS
;
A
#
# COMPACT_ATOMS: atom_id res chain seq x y z
N MET A 1 -26.17 13.77 -17.86
CA MET A 1 -24.92 14.01 -18.62
C MET A 1 -25.27 14.46 -20.03
N LYS A 2 -25.05 15.73 -20.39
CA LYS A 2 -25.30 16.22 -21.75
C LYS A 2 -24.10 15.83 -22.63
N LYS A 3 -24.30 14.91 -23.57
CA LYS A 3 -23.30 14.62 -24.62
C LYS A 3 -23.30 15.80 -25.60
N LYS A 4 -22.14 16.42 -25.80
CA LYS A 4 -21.91 17.33 -26.94
C LYS A 4 -21.22 16.52 -28.04
N TYR A 5 -21.81 16.51 -29.23
CA TYR A 5 -21.23 15.96 -30.45
C TYR A 5 -20.63 17.12 -31.25
N ASP A 6 -19.40 16.94 -31.74
CA ASP A 6 -18.78 17.82 -32.73
C ASP A 6 -18.88 17.11 -34.10
N THR A 7 -19.48 17.77 -35.08
CA THR A 7 -19.90 17.18 -36.36
C THR A 7 -18.89 17.36 -37.49
N ASN A 8 -17.61 17.62 -37.21
CA ASN A 8 -16.60 17.65 -38.27
C ASN A 8 -15.24 17.13 -37.78
N ASN A 9 -14.75 16.11 -38.49
CA ASN A 9 -13.51 15.34 -38.29
C ASN A 9 -13.57 14.22 -37.24
N ASN A 10 -13.56 13.01 -37.79
CA ASN A 10 -13.59 11.69 -37.16
C ASN A 10 -12.33 11.43 -36.30
N LYS A 11 -12.08 12.24 -35.28
CA LYS A 11 -11.03 12.05 -34.27
C LYS A 11 -11.72 12.06 -32.91
N ILE A 12 -11.69 10.92 -32.23
CA ILE A 12 -12.18 10.80 -30.85
C ILE A 12 -11.35 11.76 -30.00
N ILE A 13 -11.91 12.93 -29.66
CA ILE A 13 -11.34 13.81 -28.66
C ILE A 13 -11.52 13.07 -27.33
N LYS A 14 -10.50 12.32 -26.91
CA LYS A 14 -10.40 11.83 -25.54
C LYS A 14 -10.36 13.07 -24.65
N THR A 15 -11.52 13.47 -24.14
CA THR A 15 -11.60 14.51 -23.11
C THR A 15 -10.72 14.02 -21.96
N LYS A 16 -9.59 14.68 -21.70
CA LYS A 16 -8.78 14.42 -20.51
C LYS A 16 -9.75 14.41 -19.33
N LYS A 17 -9.93 13.25 -18.69
CA LYS A 17 -10.68 13.18 -17.44
C LYS A 17 -10.00 14.14 -16.48
N VAL A 18 -10.76 15.06 -15.89
CA VAL A 18 -10.24 15.94 -14.84
C VAL A 18 -9.82 15.03 -13.69
N GLU A 19 -8.54 15.09 -13.33
CA GLU A 19 -8.01 14.35 -12.18
C GLU A 19 -8.40 15.10 -10.91
N CYS A 20 -9.25 14.48 -10.10
CA CYS A 20 -9.64 15.00 -8.80
C CYS A 20 -8.63 14.54 -7.72
N PRO A 21 -8.48 15.29 -6.61
CA PRO A 21 -7.75 14.79 -5.44
C PRO A 21 -8.30 13.43 -4.98
N PRO A 22 -7.43 12.49 -4.57
CA PRO A 22 -7.86 11.15 -4.20
C PRO A 22 -8.70 11.18 -2.93
N GLY A 23 -9.80 10.42 -2.92
CA GLY A 23 -10.53 10.13 -1.69
C GLY A 23 -9.78 9.16 -0.79
N THR A 24 -10.18 9.05 0.48
CA THR A 24 -9.52 8.19 1.49
C THR A 24 -9.30 6.76 1.02
N ALA A 25 -10.29 6.16 0.34
CA ALA A 25 -10.18 4.77 -0.12
C ALA A 25 -9.14 4.60 -1.25
N GLU A 26 -9.03 5.58 -2.16
CA GLU A 26 -8.03 5.56 -3.22
C GLU A 26 -6.63 5.78 -2.66
N LEU A 27 -6.48 6.79 -1.80
CA LEU A 27 -5.24 7.06 -1.09
C LEU A 27 -4.78 5.83 -0.31
N GLY A 28 -5.67 5.22 0.49
CA GLY A 28 -5.40 4.00 1.25
C GLY A 28 -4.90 2.84 0.40
N ARG A 29 -5.61 2.53 -0.70
CA ARG A 29 -5.18 1.46 -1.63
C ARG A 29 -3.80 1.74 -2.23
N SER A 30 -3.52 2.99 -2.60
CA SER A 30 -2.24 3.39 -3.17
C SER A 30 -1.10 3.31 -2.13
N SER A 31 -1.35 3.76 -0.91
CA SER A 31 -0.41 3.64 0.21
C SER A 31 -0.09 2.18 0.52
N TRP A 32 -1.10 1.32 0.67
CA TRP A 32 -0.85 -0.11 0.94
C TRP A 32 -0.05 -0.78 -0.17
N LYS A 33 -0.27 -0.44 -1.45
CA LYS A 33 0.57 -0.93 -2.54
C LYS A 33 2.04 -0.54 -2.35
N LEU A 34 2.31 0.72 -2.02
CA LEU A 34 3.67 1.19 -1.74
C LEU A 34 4.29 0.44 -0.57
N LEU A 35 3.62 0.41 0.59
CA LEU A 35 4.15 -0.18 1.82
C LEU A 35 4.43 -1.67 1.66
N HIS A 36 3.51 -2.43 1.08
CA HIS A 36 3.72 -3.86 0.84
C HIS A 36 4.82 -4.12 -0.17
N SER A 37 5.00 -3.25 -1.17
CA SER A 37 6.14 -3.34 -2.10
C SER A 37 7.46 -3.06 -1.39
N MET A 38 7.52 -2.03 -0.55
CA MET A 38 8.71 -1.73 0.26
C MET A 38 9.09 -2.90 1.17
N ALA A 39 8.10 -3.52 1.84
CA ALA A 39 8.34 -4.69 2.68
C ALA A 39 8.80 -5.91 1.85
N ALA A 40 8.17 -6.16 0.71
CA ALA A 40 8.49 -7.29 -0.17
C ALA A 40 9.92 -7.25 -0.73
N TRP A 41 10.48 -6.05 -0.89
CA TRP A 41 11.84 -5.82 -1.39
C TRP A 41 12.83 -5.39 -0.30
N TYR A 42 12.42 -5.39 0.97
CA TYR A 42 13.32 -5.17 2.09
C TYR A 42 14.38 -6.29 2.16
N PRO A 43 15.62 -6.01 2.63
CA PRO A 43 16.66 -7.04 2.71
C PRO A 43 16.28 -8.16 3.68
N ASP A 44 16.64 -9.40 3.35
CA ASP A 44 16.51 -10.51 4.30
C ASP A 44 17.46 -10.33 5.51
N THR A 45 18.60 -9.66 5.30
CA THR A 45 19.57 -9.30 6.36
C THR A 45 19.89 -7.79 6.31
N PRO A 46 19.04 -6.92 6.88
CA PRO A 46 19.21 -5.47 6.79
C PRO A 46 20.31 -4.95 7.74
N THR A 47 21.00 -3.89 7.33
CA THR A 47 21.97 -3.18 8.17
C THR A 47 21.28 -2.41 9.29
N THR A 48 22.00 -2.08 10.37
CA THR A 48 21.47 -1.24 11.46
C THR A 48 20.88 0.07 10.95
N GLU A 49 21.52 0.70 9.97
CA GLU A 49 21.03 1.93 9.35
C GLU A 49 19.71 1.71 8.59
N GLN A 50 19.59 0.62 7.83
CA GLN A 50 18.34 0.27 7.12
C GLN A 50 17.19 -0.01 8.10
N LYS A 51 17.47 -0.65 9.24
CA LYS A 51 16.49 -0.88 10.31
C LYS A 51 15.98 0.45 10.87
N THR A 52 16.89 1.35 11.25
CA THR A 52 16.53 2.68 11.78
C THR A 52 15.74 3.49 10.76
N LYS A 53 16.19 3.55 9.50
CA LYS A 53 15.48 4.29 8.44
C LYS A 53 14.08 3.73 8.18
N MET A 54 13.91 2.41 8.25
CA MET A 54 12.59 1.81 8.05
C MET A 54 11.64 2.13 9.21
N ARG A 55 12.10 2.07 10.48
CA ARG A 55 11.28 2.51 11.63
C ARG A 55 10.86 3.97 11.48
N ASN A 56 11.83 4.86 11.26
CA ASN A 56 11.57 6.29 11.08
C ASN A 56 10.61 6.56 9.91
N PHE A 57 10.71 5.80 8.82
CA PHE A 57 9.78 5.94 7.69
C PHE A 57 8.33 5.68 8.10
N TYR A 58 8.06 4.64 8.87
CA TYR A 58 6.71 4.33 9.36
C TYR A 58 6.23 5.34 10.39
N ASP A 59 7.10 5.82 11.28
CA ASP A 59 6.77 6.86 12.26
C ASP A 59 6.40 8.17 11.56
N THR A 60 7.23 8.62 10.61
CA THR A 60 6.94 9.80 9.77
C THR A 60 5.68 9.60 8.93
N LEU A 61 5.47 8.41 8.36
CA LEU A 61 4.24 8.12 7.63
C LEU A 61 3.01 8.25 8.53
N ALA A 62 3.07 7.72 9.75
CA ALA A 62 1.97 7.77 10.70
C ALA A 62 1.68 9.20 11.18
N GLU A 63 2.70 10.06 11.27
CA GLU A 63 2.54 11.49 11.58
C GLU A 63 1.90 12.27 10.43
N PHE A 64 2.35 12.06 9.19
CA PHE A 64 1.97 12.89 8.05
C PHE A 64 0.90 12.28 7.14
N TYR A 65 0.28 11.16 7.53
CA TYR A 65 -0.75 10.53 6.71
C TYR A 65 -1.99 11.47 6.55
N PRO A 66 -2.43 11.83 5.32
CA PRO A 66 -3.42 12.89 5.12
C PRO A 66 -4.81 12.65 5.74
N CYS A 67 -5.16 11.39 6.00
CA CYS A 67 -6.38 11.04 6.72
C CYS A 67 -6.11 11.08 8.23
N THR A 68 -6.54 12.16 8.91
CA THR A 68 -6.20 12.41 10.32
C THR A 68 -6.60 11.29 11.27
N TYR A 69 -7.81 10.73 11.16
CA TYR A 69 -8.24 9.62 12.00
C TYR A 69 -7.49 8.32 11.66
N CYS A 70 -7.19 8.07 10.38
CA CYS A 70 -6.38 6.93 9.96
C CYS A 70 -4.94 7.05 10.50
N ALA A 71 -4.39 8.26 10.51
CA ALA A 71 -3.06 8.58 11.01
C ALA A 71 -2.97 8.30 12.51
N GLN A 72 -3.93 8.82 13.29
CA GLN A 72 -4.02 8.58 14.73
C GLN A 72 -4.17 7.09 15.04
N ASP A 73 -5.09 6.38 14.37
CA ASP A 73 -5.25 4.93 14.55
C ASP A 73 -3.94 4.18 14.28
N PHE A 74 -3.17 4.59 13.26
CA PHE A 74 -1.93 3.93 12.89
C PHE A 74 -0.80 4.23 13.89
N GLN A 75 -0.72 5.46 14.42
CA GLN A 75 0.21 5.81 15.50
C GLN A 75 -0.05 4.94 16.74
N GLU A 76 -1.31 4.84 17.19
CA GLU A 76 -1.68 3.98 18.33
C GLU A 76 -1.35 2.49 18.06
N SER A 77 -1.48 2.05 16.80
CA SER A 77 -1.16 0.68 16.42
C SER A 77 0.35 0.40 16.44
N ILE A 78 1.17 1.36 15.99
CA ILE A 78 2.64 1.28 16.06
C ILE A 78 3.12 1.27 17.51
N GLU A 79 2.52 2.07 18.40
CA GLU A 79 2.85 2.06 19.83
C GLU A 79 2.59 0.68 20.47
N LYS A 80 1.45 0.06 20.13
CA LYS A 80 1.07 -1.27 20.65
C LYS A 80 1.86 -2.41 20.01
N SER A 81 2.24 -2.26 18.74
CA SER A 81 2.97 -3.26 17.97
C SER A 81 4.04 -2.56 17.14
N PRO A 82 5.23 -2.30 17.71
CA PRO A 82 6.32 -1.62 17.03
C PRO A 82 6.71 -2.28 15.71
N VAL A 83 7.25 -1.48 14.78
CA VAL A 83 7.64 -1.96 13.45
C VAL A 83 8.76 -3.00 13.54
N GLU A 84 8.47 -4.20 13.06
CA GLU A 84 9.41 -5.31 13.01
C GLU A 84 10.29 -5.19 11.76
N VAL A 85 11.57 -4.85 11.93
CA VAL A 85 12.50 -4.57 10.82
C VAL A 85 13.72 -5.49 10.83
N GLU A 86 13.67 -6.58 11.59
CA GLU A 86 14.82 -7.46 11.74
C GLU A 86 15.14 -8.26 10.47
N SER A 87 14.13 -8.53 9.66
CA SER A 87 14.25 -9.12 8.33
C SER A 87 13.09 -8.72 7.43
N ARG A 88 13.22 -8.98 6.12
CA ARG A 88 12.12 -8.91 5.15
C ARG A 88 10.88 -9.67 5.62
N LYS A 89 11.06 -10.87 6.17
CA LYS A 89 9.95 -11.71 6.64
C LYS A 89 9.21 -11.02 7.77
N ASP A 90 9.93 -10.48 8.74
CA ASP A 90 9.33 -9.84 9.92
C ASP A 90 8.55 -8.60 9.51
N LEU A 91 9.11 -7.77 8.63
CA LEU A 91 8.44 -6.57 8.12
C LEU A 91 7.19 -6.89 7.29
N CYS A 92 7.27 -7.88 6.39
CA CYS A 92 6.12 -8.34 5.60
C CYS A 92 4.98 -8.85 6.49
N LEU A 93 5.30 -9.67 7.50
CA LEU A 93 4.30 -10.25 8.39
C LEU A 93 3.70 -9.18 9.31
N TRP A 94 4.51 -8.29 9.86
CA TRP A 94 4.04 -7.16 10.65
C TRP A 94 3.09 -6.28 9.84
N LEU A 95 3.49 -5.84 8.65
CA LEU A 95 2.67 -4.97 7.81
C LEU A 95 1.36 -5.63 7.40
N CYS A 96 1.37 -6.95 7.13
CA CYS A 96 0.16 -7.70 6.85
C CYS A 96 -0.82 -7.71 8.04
N LYS A 97 -0.31 -7.91 9.27
CA LYS A 97 -1.14 -7.85 10.48
C LYS A 97 -1.72 -6.45 10.67
N GLN A 98 -0.92 -5.40 10.48
CA GLN A 98 -1.40 -4.00 10.55
C GLN A 98 -2.51 -3.73 9.52
N HIS A 99 -2.33 -4.19 8.28
CA HIS A 99 -3.37 -4.06 7.25
C HIS A 99 -4.64 -4.82 7.64
N ASN A 100 -4.53 -6.01 8.21
CA ASN A 100 -5.68 -6.78 8.68
C ASN A 100 -6.45 -6.09 9.82
N LEU A 101 -5.79 -5.38 10.72
CA LEU A 101 -6.47 -4.58 11.77
C LEU A 101 -7.39 -3.52 11.13
N VAL A 102 -6.89 -2.84 10.08
CA VAL A 102 -7.70 -1.88 9.31
C VAL A 102 -8.81 -2.59 8.55
N SER A 103 -8.53 -3.73 7.92
CA SER A 103 -9.55 -4.53 7.23
C SER A 103 -10.67 -4.95 8.18
N GLU A 104 -10.34 -5.43 9.38
CA GLU A 104 -11.32 -5.81 10.41
C GLU A 104 -12.18 -4.61 10.83
N LYS A 105 -11.55 -3.46 11.12
CA LYS A 105 -12.25 -2.21 11.45
C LYS A 105 -13.24 -1.77 10.36
N LEU A 106 -12.91 -2.04 9.09
CA LEU A 106 -13.75 -1.71 7.93
C LEU A 106 -14.71 -2.84 7.53
N GLY A 107 -14.77 -3.96 8.26
CA GLY A 107 -15.61 -5.11 7.93
C GLY A 107 -15.20 -5.84 6.64
N GLN A 108 -13.92 -5.76 6.28
CA GLN A 108 -13.35 -6.40 5.08
C GLN A 108 -12.76 -7.78 5.41
N PRO A 109 -12.67 -8.69 4.42
CA PRO A 109 -12.04 -10.00 4.61
C PRO A 109 -10.57 -9.87 5.03
N LEU A 110 -10.16 -10.72 5.97
CA LEU A 110 -8.77 -10.79 6.42
C LEU A 110 -7.88 -11.46 5.37
N PHE A 111 -6.67 -10.94 5.19
CA PHE A 111 -5.64 -11.57 4.39
C PHE A 111 -4.88 -12.62 5.21
N LYS A 112 -4.65 -13.82 4.64
CA LYS A 112 -3.88 -14.87 5.33
C LYS A 112 -2.38 -14.54 5.29
N CYS A 113 -1.88 -13.90 6.35
CA CYS A 113 -0.48 -13.47 6.51
C CYS A 113 0.49 -14.67 6.63
N ASN A 114 1.02 -15.09 5.50
CA ASN A 114 2.18 -15.98 5.43
C ASN A 114 3.03 -15.58 4.21
N MET A 115 4.32 -15.93 4.24
CA MET A 115 5.25 -15.47 3.20
C MET A 115 4.86 -15.93 1.80
N LYS A 116 4.31 -17.15 1.63
CA LYS A 116 3.86 -17.63 0.33
C LYS A 116 2.80 -16.70 -0.28
N ASN A 117 1.76 -16.36 0.50
CA ASN A 117 0.69 -15.49 0.02
C ASN A 117 1.16 -14.03 -0.18
N LEU A 118 2.06 -13.55 0.69
CA LEU A 118 2.59 -12.20 0.59
C LEU A 118 3.51 -12.04 -0.62
N ASP A 119 4.39 -13.01 -0.88
CA ASP A 119 5.28 -13.00 -2.04
C ASP A 119 4.47 -13.10 -3.35
N GLU A 120 3.46 -13.97 -3.40
CA GLU A 120 2.55 -14.10 -4.55
C GLU A 120 1.86 -12.77 -4.88
N ARG A 121 1.40 -12.05 -3.85
CA ARG A 121 0.61 -10.83 -4.02
C ARG A 121 1.46 -9.59 -4.29
N TRP A 122 2.64 -9.49 -3.68
CA TRP A 122 3.39 -8.24 -3.58
C TRP A 122 4.81 -8.29 -4.14
N ARG A 123 5.32 -9.46 -4.51
CA ARG A 123 6.70 -9.62 -4.99
C ARG A 123 6.82 -10.32 -6.34
N LYS A 124 6.39 -11.58 -6.42
CA LYS A 124 6.53 -12.45 -7.59
C LYS A 124 5.24 -13.26 -7.72
N SER A 125 4.37 -12.82 -8.61
CA SER A 125 3.15 -13.54 -8.94
C SER A 125 3.49 -14.76 -9.81
N SER A 126 2.85 -15.89 -9.51
CA SER A 126 2.92 -17.10 -10.32
C SER A 126 2.07 -17.02 -11.59
N SER A 127 1.21 -16.01 -11.71
CA SER A 127 0.38 -15.78 -12.90
C SER A 127 1.22 -15.33 -14.10
N SER A 128 1.05 -15.99 -15.24
CA SER A 128 1.66 -15.62 -16.51
C SER A 128 1.26 -14.22 -16.97
N GLU A 129 0.10 -13.71 -16.55
CA GLU A 129 -0.37 -12.36 -16.87
C GLU A 129 0.46 -11.25 -16.18
N CYS A 130 1.16 -11.59 -15.10
CA CYS A 130 1.98 -10.64 -14.34
C CYS A 130 3.45 -10.59 -14.79
N ASN A 131 3.91 -11.53 -15.63
CA ASN A 131 5.32 -11.68 -16.00
C ASN A 131 5.79 -10.71 -17.12
N ASN A 132 4.94 -9.78 -17.57
CA ASN A 132 5.22 -8.92 -18.73
C ASN A 132 5.74 -7.52 -18.39
N ASN A 133 6.10 -7.21 -17.15
CA ASN A 133 6.61 -5.88 -16.78
C ASN A 133 7.71 -5.96 -15.70
N SER A 134 8.84 -6.58 -16.01
CA SER A 134 10.10 -6.39 -15.27
C SER A 134 11.09 -5.65 -16.15
#